data_AF-A0A520FGN8-F1
#
_entry.id   AF-A0A520FGN8-F1
#
_cell.length_a   1.000
_cell.length_b   1.000
_cell.length_c   1.000
_cell.angle_alpha   90.00
_cell.angle_beta   90.00
_cell.angle_gamma   90.00
#
_symmetry.space_group_name_H-M   'P 1'
#
loop_
_entity.id
_entity.type
_entity.pdbx_description
1 polymer ?
#
loop_
_entity_poly.entity_id
_entity_poly.type
_entity_poly.pdbx_seq_one_letter_code
_entity_poly.pdbx_strand_id
1 'polypeptide(L)' 'LYEVTPDRNQIIDRSTEVEGLLIATGYSGHGFLMGPATGEIVRDLYHGREPGYDISSFTLDRFAQAGIGAGETNIV' A
#
# COMPACT_ATOMS: atom_id res chain seq x y z
N LEU A 1 -6.10 14.10 9.19
CA LEU A 1 -5.12 13.10 9.60
C LEU A 1 -4.61 12.40 8.34
N TYR A 2 -3.31 12.15 8.22
CA TYR A 2 -2.71 11.47 7.06
C TYR A 2 -2.02 10.19 7.50
N GLU A 3 -2.21 9.11 6.75
CA GLU A 3 -1.43 7.89 6.87
C GLU A 3 -0.22 8.01 5.95
N VAL A 4 0.95 8.25 6.55
CA VAL A 4 2.20 8.52 5.83
C VAL A 4 3.12 7.31 5.94
N THR A 5 3.49 6.73 4.81
CA THR A 5 4.49 5.67 4.72
C THR A 5 5.91 6.25 4.70
N PRO A 6 6.95 5.48 5.07
CA PRO A 6 8.34 5.97 5.08
C PRO A 6 8.81 6.55 3.76
N ASP A 7 8.35 5.99 2.63
CA ASP A 7 8.69 6.44 1.27
C ASP A 7 7.64 7.38 0.66
N ARG A 8 6.59 7.72 1.42
CA ARG A 8 5.46 8.56 1.01
C ARG A 8 4.66 8.01 -0.19
N ASN A 9 4.75 6.72 -0.45
CA ASN A 9 3.94 6.02 -1.47
C ASN A 9 2.89 5.13 -0.81
N GLN A 10 1.79 4.90 -1.53
CA GLN A 10 0.76 3.96 -1.11
C GLN A 10 1.27 2.53 -0.93
N ILE A 11 0.52 1.74 -0.16
CA ILE A 11 0.65 0.30 -0.09
C ILE A 11 -0.58 -0.29 -0.76
N ILE A 12 -0.37 -1.10 -1.80
CA ILE A 12 -1.41 -1.87 -2.47
C ILE A 12 -0.91 -3.31 -2.60
N ASP A 13 -1.55 -4.24 -1.87
CA ASP A 13 -1.08 -5.62 -1.81
C ASP A 13 -2.18 -6.61 -1.39
N ARG A 14 -1.88 -7.91 -1.45
CA ARG A 14 -2.64 -8.97 -0.77
C ARG A 14 -1.88 -9.44 0.44
N SER A 15 -2.57 -9.67 1.55
CA SER A 15 -1.94 -10.30 2.70
C SER A 15 -1.54 -11.74 2.37
N THR A 16 -0.32 -12.10 2.72
CA THR A 16 0.17 -13.49 2.71
C THR A 16 -0.22 -14.26 3.97
N GLU A 17 -0.65 -13.56 5.03
CA GLU A 17 -0.99 -14.12 6.34
C GLU A 17 -2.50 -14.33 6.52
N VAL A 18 -3.32 -13.49 5.90
CA VAL A 18 -4.79 -13.50 6.04
C VAL A 18 -5.43 -13.66 4.66
N GLU A 19 -6.05 -14.82 4.43
CA GLU A 19 -6.72 -15.10 3.17
C GLU A 19 -7.86 -14.10 2.90
N GLY A 20 -7.88 -13.55 1.68
CA GLY A 20 -8.91 -12.61 1.23
C GLY A 20 -8.71 -11.17 1.71
N LEU A 21 -7.69 -10.88 2.53
CA LEU A 21 -7.38 -9.51 2.94
C LEU A 21 -6.63 -8.77 1.82
N LEU A 22 -7.26 -7.70 1.31
CA LEU A 22 -6.66 -6.73 0.39
C LEU A 22 -6.25 -5.48 1.15
N ILE A 23 -5.06 -4.97 0.84
CA ILE A 23 -4.46 -3.81 1.49
C ILE A 23 -4.42 -2.68 0.45
N ALA A 24 -4.97 -1.53 0.81
CA ALA A 24 -4.95 -0.29 0.02
C ALA A 24 -4.93 0.92 0.97
N THR A 25 -3.75 1.31 1.45
CA THR A 25 -3.55 2.30 2.53
C THR A 25 -2.27 3.11 2.29
N GLY A 26 -1.92 4.03 3.20
CA GLY A 26 -0.61 4.69 3.19
C GLY A 26 -0.44 5.77 2.12
N TYR A 27 -1.53 6.34 1.61
CA TYR A 27 -1.53 7.28 0.48
C TYR A 27 -0.83 8.63 0.73
N SER A 28 -0.33 8.88 1.95
CA SER A 28 0.59 9.98 2.26
C SER A 28 0.10 11.36 1.78
N GLY A 29 -1.21 11.59 1.84
CA GLY A 29 -1.86 12.86 1.49
C GLY A 29 -2.38 12.99 0.05
N HIS A 30 -2.13 12.04 -0.83
CA HIS A 30 -2.52 12.12 -2.26
C HIS A 30 -3.64 11.13 -2.65
N GLY A 31 -4.27 10.47 -1.66
CA GLY A 31 -5.22 9.38 -1.89
C GLY A 31 -6.50 9.77 -2.63
N PHE A 32 -6.95 11.03 -2.54
CA PHE A 32 -8.18 11.47 -3.19
C PHE A 32 -8.09 11.37 -4.72
N LEU A 33 -6.99 11.86 -5.31
CA LEU A 33 -6.77 11.80 -6.76
C LEU A 33 -6.56 10.36 -7.24
N MET A 34 -6.00 9.50 -6.39
CA MET A 34 -5.70 8.10 -6.69
C MET A 34 -6.92 7.17 -6.52
N GLY A 35 -8.04 7.66 -6.00
CA GLY A 35 -9.22 6.86 -5.67
C GLY A 35 -9.75 6.02 -6.83
N PRO A 36 -10.01 6.61 -8.02
CA PRO A 36 -10.51 5.86 -9.18
C PRO A 36 -9.56 4.74 -9.63
N ALA A 37 -8.26 5.04 -9.80
CA ALA A 37 -7.26 4.05 -10.20
C ALA A 37 -7.09 2.95 -9.15
N THR A 38 -7.08 3.33 -7.86
CA THR A 38 -7.05 2.37 -6.75
C THR A 38 -8.23 1.41 -6.80
N GLY A 39 -9.44 1.92 -7.07
CA GLY A 39 -10.64 1.08 -7.14
C GLY A 39 -10.55 0.01 -8.23
N GLU A 40 -10.02 0.38 -9.41
CA GLU A 40 -9.79 -0.56 -10.50
C GLU A 40 -8.75 -1.63 -10.14
N ILE A 41 -7.64 -1.21 -9.51
CA ILE A 41 -6.60 -2.13 -9.06
C ILE A 41 -7.17 -3.11 -8.02
N VAL A 42 -7.89 -2.61 -7.01
CA VAL A 42 -8.48 -3.45 -5.95
C VAL A 42 -9.52 -4.42 -6.52
N ARG A 43 -10.32 -4.00 -7.52
CA ARG A 43 -11.24 -4.89 -8.24
C ARG A 43 -10.50 -6.04 -8.91
N ASP A 44 -9.41 -5.75 -9.62
CA ASP A 44 -8.65 -6.77 -10.34
C ASP A 44 -7.96 -7.73 -9.37
N LEU A 45 -7.40 -7.20 -8.28
CA LEU A 45 -6.88 -8.00 -7.18
C LEU A 45 -7.99 -8.90 -6.59
N TYR A 46 -9.17 -8.37 -6.29
CA TYR A 46 -10.26 -9.18 -5.78
C TYR A 46 -10.61 -10.38 -6.68
N HIS A 47 -10.58 -10.18 -8.01
CA HIS A 47 -10.87 -11.23 -8.99
C HIS A 47 -9.69 -12.15 -9.36
N GLY A 48 -8.51 -11.99 -8.75
CA GLY A 48 -7.35 -12.79 -9.14
C GLY A 48 -6.73 -12.41 -10.49
N ARG A 49 -7.01 -11.19 -10.99
CA ARG A 49 -6.52 -10.70 -12.28
C ARG A 49 -5.32 -9.79 -12.08
N GLU A 50 -4.48 -9.71 -13.11
CA GLU A 50 -3.40 -8.74 -13.15
C GLU A 50 -3.99 -7.33 -13.38
N PRO A 51 -3.68 -6.33 -12.52
CA PRO A 51 -4.17 -4.97 -12.71
C PRO A 51 -3.63 -4.34 -14.00
N GLY A 52 -4.37 -3.40 -14.58
CA GLY A 52 -3.91 -2.62 -15.74
C GLY A 52 -2.75 -1.65 -15.47
N TYR A 53 -2.26 -1.59 -14.23
CA TYR A 53 -1.17 -0.74 -13.77
C TYR A 53 -0.10 -1.58 -13.09
N ASP A 54 1.17 -1.25 -13.30
CA ASP A 54 2.27 -1.86 -12.54
C ASP A 54 2.23 -1.35 -11.10
N ILE A 55 2.00 -2.27 -10.16
CA ILE A 55 1.95 -2.00 -8.71
C ILE A 55 3.09 -2.67 -7.94
N SER A 56 4.09 -3.24 -8.63
CA SER A 56 5.19 -3.97 -8.00
C SER A 56 5.97 -3.15 -6.98
N SER A 57 6.03 -1.83 -7.16
CA SER A 57 6.68 -0.89 -6.23
C SER A 57 5.83 -0.53 -5.00
N PHE A 58 4.58 -0.95 -4.94
CA PHE A 58 3.63 -0.61 -3.87
C PHE A 58 3.32 -1.78 -2.93
N THR A 59 4.01 -2.90 -3.07
CA THR A 59 3.86 -4.07 -2.19
C THR A 59 4.24 -3.72 -0.75
N LEU A 60 3.67 -4.44 0.20
CA LEU A 60 3.96 -4.29 1.62
C LEU A 60 5.41 -4.72 1.93
N ASP A 61 5.86 -5.79 1.28
CA ASP A 61 7.19 -6.40 1.48
C ASP A 61 8.35 -5.50 1.01
N ARG A 62 8.09 -4.40 0.30
CA ARG A 62 9.15 -3.44 -0.07
C ARG A 62 9.88 -2.86 1.15
N PHE A 63 9.24 -2.92 2.32
CA PHE A 63 9.79 -2.49 3.60
C PHE A 63 10.45 -3.63 4.40
N ALA A 64 10.34 -4.88 3.96
CA ALA A 64 10.94 -6.03 4.64
C ALA A 64 12.46 -6.11 4.48
N GLN A 65 13.00 -5.68 3.33
CA GLN A 65 14.46 -5.59 3.11
C GLN A 65 15.06 -4.22 3.44
N ALA A 66 14.27 -3.15 3.39
CA ALA A 66 14.74 -1.85 3.82
C ALA A 66 14.83 -1.89 5.34
N GLY A 67 16.05 -1.88 5.90
CA GLY A 67 16.22 -1.50 7.30
C GLY A 67 15.70 -0.07 7.47
N ILE A 68 14.40 0.09 7.74
CA ILE A 68 13.81 1.39 7.99
C ILE A 68 14.42 1.84 9.30
N GLY A 69 15.36 2.79 9.20
CA GLY A 69 16.10 3.32 10.33
C GLY A 69 15.13 3.78 11.42
N ALA A 70 15.45 3.38 12.65
CA ALA A 70 14.90 3.86 13.92
C ALA A 70 13.47 4.43 13.82
N GLY A 71 12.49 3.61 14.21
CA GLY A 71 11.14 4.11 14.47
C GLY A 71 11.19 5.40 15.29
N GLU A 72 10.37 6.38 14.91
CA GLU A 72 10.28 7.64 15.62
C GLU A 72 10.01 7.40 17.10
N THR A 73 11.04 7.62 17.93
CA THR A 73 10.96 7.63 19.41
C THR A 73 10.39 8.97 19.86
N ASN A 74 9.23 9.36 19.37
CA ASN A 74 8.48 10.47 19.95
C ASN A 74 7.18 9.90 20.53
N ILE A 75 7.32 9.30 21.72
CA ILE A 75 6.23 9.17 22.67
C ILE A 75 5.88 10.60 23.10
N VAL A 76 4.68 11.04 22.76
CA VAL A 76 3.94 12.01 23.58
C VAL A 76 3.00 11.25 24.49
#